data_AF-A0A7K9HW84-F1
#
_entry.id   AF-A0A7K9HW84-F1
#
_cell.length_a   1.000
_cell.length_b   1.000
_cell.length_c   1.000
_cell.angle_alpha   90.00
_cell.angle_beta   90.00
_cell.angle_gamma   90.00
#
_symmetry.space_group_name_H-M   'P 1'
#
loop_
_entity.id
_entity.type
_entity.pdbx_description
1 polymer ?
#
loop_
_entity_poly.entity_id
_entity_poly.type
_entity_poly.pdbx_seq_one_letter_code
_entity_poly.pdbx_strand_id
1 'polypeptide(L)'
;YKAVIFQESGVLLPSPYKTAMDWEAQNCVPAGTIQQALLSGGENSPALKYSRGELTTVEFLQELGLQCFEIANVCVPVNSFLLDLIRNEMTKQLPMMAEAVQCIRAEGLKTALLSNNFCLLHGESSLPLHQEHFDVMVEAHREGIHEADPRVYKLCLEHLGVQPQESIFLDSSSHNLKAAAQLGMKTVKVDDPAVALKELETSLSFPLQGFVPYTHSVRPSMEIPKDHLQKYLENVFGDHTTGPVVFRQFGHRQAPRTYLVKFGNHLLVLKKEPSDNLCPSGSAVTREYRVLKALSEAGVPVPTVHALCEDRSTLGTPFYLMEHCAGHVYSDISLPTLQPSQRRATYAAMAQVLSKIHSVDLRAAKLEDLGEHGNYIQQQVETWTKQYRAVETHVIPAMERLIEWLPLHLPDSQKTTVVHGDFRLDNLVFHPDRPEVLAVLGWKLSTLGDPISDLANNCMAYFLPPHFNPLRGLKNCDLGCLGVPTPEEYSQMYCSHRAVEHPENWNFYMAFAFFRLAAMLQGLHRSSLAGRPAPGESSPQDAEFVADLAWEFAIKEGFRVFDRLPTTKLLARPYSTWA
;
A
#
# COMPACT_ATOMS: atom_id res chain seq x y z
N TYR A 1 -24.75 2.97 3.30
CA TYR A 1 -24.68 2.24 2.02
C TYR A 1 -23.47 1.32 2.03
N LYS A 2 -23.48 0.23 1.24
CA LYS A 2 -22.38 -0.74 1.11
C LYS A 2 -21.71 -0.70 -0.27
N ALA A 3 -22.37 -0.17 -1.29
CA ALA A 3 -21.81 -0.07 -2.64
C ALA A 3 -22.26 1.19 -3.39
N VAL A 4 -21.41 1.64 -4.32
CA VAL A 4 -21.73 2.68 -5.30
C VAL A 4 -21.45 2.14 -6.70
N ILE A 5 -22.43 2.24 -7.58
CA ILE A 5 -22.39 1.73 -8.96
C ILE A 5 -22.38 2.94 -9.89
N PHE A 6 -21.40 2.99 -10.77
CA PHE A 6 -21.19 4.08 -11.72
C PHE A 6 -21.53 3.59 -13.12
N GLN A 7 -22.39 4.34 -13.82
CA GLN A 7 -22.43 4.25 -15.27
C GLN A 7 -21.10 4.76 -15.83
N GLU A 8 -20.63 4.18 -16.92
CA GLU A 8 -19.39 4.63 -17.56
C GLU A 8 -19.56 6.00 -18.24
N SER A 9 -20.49 6.07 -19.19
CA SER A 9 -20.71 7.24 -20.06
C SER A 9 -21.52 8.32 -19.34
N GLY A 10 -21.03 9.57 -19.40
CA GLY A 10 -21.68 10.72 -18.76
C GLY A 10 -21.50 10.81 -17.25
N VAL A 11 -20.77 9.88 -16.63
CA VAL A 11 -20.43 9.92 -15.20
C VAL A 11 -18.92 9.85 -14.99
N LEU A 12 -18.27 8.78 -15.44
CA LEU A 12 -16.81 8.63 -15.33
C LEU A 12 -16.09 9.15 -16.58
N LEU A 13 -16.74 9.02 -17.73
CA LEU A 13 -16.33 9.63 -18.99
C LEU A 13 -17.25 10.81 -19.32
N PRO A 14 -16.78 11.78 -20.11
CA PRO A 14 -17.63 12.84 -20.66
C PRO A 14 -18.90 12.26 -21.33
N SER A 15 -19.99 13.02 -21.29
CA SER A 15 -21.21 12.62 -21.99
C SER A 15 -21.00 12.78 -23.50
N PRO A 16 -21.20 11.74 -24.32
CA PRO A 16 -21.01 11.82 -25.76
C PRO A 16 -21.94 12.85 -26.43
N TYR A 17 -23.06 13.18 -25.79
CA TYR A 17 -23.99 14.20 -26.28
C TYR A 17 -23.44 15.63 -26.16
N LYS A 18 -22.71 15.91 -25.08
CA LYS A 18 -22.07 17.21 -24.92
C LYS A 18 -20.94 17.38 -25.95
N THR A 19 -20.15 16.32 -26.16
CA THR A 19 -19.14 16.26 -27.21
C THR A 19 -19.74 16.48 -28.59
N ALA A 20 -20.89 15.87 -28.86
CA ALA A 20 -21.60 16.03 -30.12
C ALA A 20 -22.00 17.48 -30.35
N MET A 21 -22.55 18.17 -29.35
CA MET A 21 -22.91 19.59 -29.47
C MET A 21 -21.71 20.50 -29.74
N ASP A 22 -20.60 20.29 -29.02
CA ASP A 22 -19.39 21.08 -29.20
C ASP A 22 -18.77 20.82 -30.59
N TRP A 23 -18.81 19.56 -31.05
CA TRP A 23 -18.34 19.17 -32.38
C TRP A 23 -19.23 19.73 -33.49
N GLU A 24 -20.56 19.72 -33.33
CA GLU A 24 -21.52 20.31 -34.25
C GLU A 24 -21.26 21.81 -34.44
N ALA A 25 -21.04 22.53 -33.33
CA ALA A 25 -20.69 23.94 -33.36
C ALA A 25 -19.38 24.22 -34.12
N GLN A 26 -18.36 23.37 -33.92
CA GLN A 26 -17.07 23.48 -34.60
C GLN A 26 -17.15 23.16 -36.10
N ASN A 27 -18.06 22.27 -36.50
CA ASN A 27 -18.19 21.78 -37.88
C ASN A 27 -19.37 22.40 -38.65
N CYS A 28 -19.98 23.46 -38.12
CA CYS A 28 -21.13 24.15 -38.70
C CYS A 28 -22.34 23.23 -38.97
N VAL A 29 -22.54 22.22 -38.13
CA VAL A 29 -23.73 21.36 -38.13
C VAL A 29 -24.78 21.98 -37.19
N PRO A 30 -26.08 21.98 -37.54
CA PRO A 30 -27.12 22.46 -36.62
C PRO A 30 -27.08 21.73 -35.27
N ALA A 31 -27.21 22.49 -34.18
CA ALA A 31 -27.12 21.93 -32.83
C ALA A 31 -28.20 20.87 -32.57
N GLY A 32 -27.80 19.74 -31.99
CA GLY A 32 -28.65 18.60 -31.65
C GLY A 32 -28.87 17.59 -32.79
N THR A 33 -28.28 17.79 -33.97
CA THR A 33 -28.44 16.91 -35.14
C THR A 33 -28.00 15.47 -34.85
N ILE A 34 -26.80 15.30 -34.31
CA ILE A 34 -26.19 13.99 -34.01
C ILE A 34 -26.95 13.31 -32.88
N GLN A 35 -27.31 14.03 -31.82
CA GLN A 35 -28.12 13.48 -30.73
C GLN A 35 -29.48 13.00 -31.24
N GLN A 36 -30.14 13.82 -32.05
CA GLN A 36 -31.43 13.49 -32.63
C GLN A 36 -31.31 12.30 -33.59
N ALA A 37 -30.28 12.24 -34.43
CA ALA A 37 -30.02 11.12 -35.32
C ALA A 37 -29.74 9.80 -34.58
N LEU A 38 -29.01 9.87 -33.44
CA LEU A 38 -28.73 8.70 -32.61
C LEU A 38 -29.99 8.14 -31.94
N LEU A 39 -30.96 9.01 -31.59
CA LEU A 39 -32.19 8.63 -30.87
C LEU A 39 -33.39 8.40 -31.81
N SER A 40 -33.29 8.84 -33.06
CA SER A 40 -34.39 8.77 -34.02
C SER A 40 -34.67 7.32 -34.43
N GLY A 41 -35.94 6.93 -34.33
CA GLY A 41 -36.40 5.55 -34.56
C GLY A 41 -36.76 4.76 -33.29
N GLY A 42 -36.63 5.35 -32.10
CA GLY A 42 -37.02 4.69 -30.84
C GLY A 42 -36.24 3.39 -30.62
N GLU A 43 -36.95 2.26 -30.45
CA GLU A 43 -36.32 0.93 -30.35
C GLU A 43 -35.50 0.53 -31.58
N ASN A 44 -35.78 1.11 -32.75
CA ASN A 44 -35.05 0.87 -34.00
C ASN A 44 -34.02 1.96 -34.32
N SER A 45 -33.61 2.75 -33.32
CA SER A 45 -32.59 3.77 -33.54
C SER A 45 -31.23 3.17 -33.90
N PRO A 46 -30.41 3.88 -34.71
CA PRO A 46 -29.08 3.41 -35.11
C PRO A 46 -28.20 3.04 -33.90
N ALA A 47 -28.28 3.84 -32.83
CA ALA A 47 -27.55 3.59 -31.58
C ALA A 47 -27.94 2.25 -30.93
N LEU A 48 -29.24 1.93 -30.88
CA LEU A 48 -29.74 0.68 -30.27
C LEU A 48 -29.52 -0.56 -31.13
N LYS A 49 -29.61 -0.44 -32.46
CA LYS A 49 -29.26 -1.54 -33.36
C LYS A 49 -27.78 -1.87 -33.26
N TYR A 50 -26.94 -0.83 -33.23
CA TYR A 50 -25.50 -1.00 -33.08
C TYR A 50 -25.12 -1.59 -31.71
N SER A 51 -25.74 -1.14 -30.61
CA SER A 51 -25.47 -1.69 -29.27
C SER A 51 -25.90 -3.15 -29.09
N ARG A 52 -26.90 -3.61 -29.87
CA ARG A 52 -27.32 -5.03 -29.93
C ARG A 52 -26.45 -5.90 -30.85
N GLY A 53 -25.46 -5.30 -31.53
CA GLY A 53 -24.63 -6.00 -32.50
C GLY A 53 -25.34 -6.31 -33.82
N GLU A 54 -26.47 -5.66 -34.10
CA GLU A 54 -27.24 -5.84 -35.35
C GLU A 54 -26.62 -5.07 -36.53
N LEU A 55 -25.73 -4.12 -36.26
CA LEU A 55 -24.99 -3.33 -37.26
C LEU A 55 -23.48 -3.47 -37.06
N THR A 56 -22.73 -3.52 -38.16
CA THR A 56 -21.28 -3.28 -38.15
C THR A 56 -20.97 -1.79 -37.97
N THR A 57 -19.75 -1.45 -37.58
CA THR A 57 -19.33 -0.03 -37.44
C THR A 57 -19.53 0.76 -38.74
N VAL A 58 -19.31 0.13 -39.90
CA VAL A 58 -19.48 0.77 -41.20
C VAL A 58 -20.97 1.04 -41.49
N GLU A 59 -21.84 0.06 -41.22
CA GLU A 59 -23.28 0.20 -41.40
C GLU A 59 -23.89 1.23 -40.44
N PHE A 60 -23.43 1.25 -39.18
CA PHE A 60 -23.83 2.25 -38.20
C PHE A 60 -23.47 3.66 -38.65
N LEU A 61 -22.24 3.89 -39.11
CA LEU A 61 -21.81 5.21 -39.59
C LEU A 61 -22.60 5.63 -40.84
N GLN A 62 -22.96 4.70 -41.73
CA GLN A 62 -23.81 5.00 -42.88
C GLN A 62 -25.24 5.39 -42.46
N GLU A 63 -25.86 4.62 -41.58
CA GLU A 63 -27.23 4.89 -41.10
C GLU A 63 -27.28 6.20 -40.30
N LEU A 64 -26.28 6.45 -39.45
CA LEU A 64 -26.15 7.71 -38.70
C LEU A 64 -25.95 8.91 -39.63
N GLY A 65 -25.08 8.78 -40.64
CA GLY A 65 -24.84 9.84 -41.63
C GLY A 65 -26.10 10.18 -42.42
N LEU A 66 -26.88 9.17 -42.81
CA LEU A 66 -28.16 9.34 -43.51
C LEU A 66 -29.16 10.09 -42.64
N GLN A 67 -29.33 9.70 -41.38
CA GLN A 67 -30.26 10.37 -40.47
C GLN A 67 -29.84 11.79 -40.14
N CYS A 68 -28.55 12.04 -39.93
CA CYS A 68 -28.02 13.39 -39.77
C CYS A 68 -28.34 14.27 -40.99
N PHE A 69 -28.23 13.72 -42.21
CA PHE A 69 -28.58 14.41 -43.44
C PHE A 69 -30.09 14.71 -43.52
N GLU A 70 -30.95 13.76 -43.14
CA GLU A 70 -32.41 13.97 -43.11
C GLU A 70 -32.82 15.06 -42.09
N ILE A 71 -32.13 15.16 -40.95
CA ILE A 71 -32.44 16.14 -39.89
C ILE A 71 -31.91 17.53 -40.24
N ALA A 72 -30.64 17.63 -40.64
CA ALA A 72 -29.96 18.91 -40.84
C ALA A 72 -29.98 19.42 -42.28
N ASN A 73 -30.36 18.58 -43.25
CA ASN A 73 -30.23 18.82 -44.69
C ASN A 73 -28.79 19.21 -45.11
N VAL A 74 -27.79 18.73 -44.38
CA VAL A 74 -26.36 18.93 -44.63
C VAL A 74 -25.64 17.60 -44.44
N CYS A 75 -24.63 17.33 -45.26
CA CYS A 75 -23.81 16.14 -45.11
C CYS A 75 -22.92 16.26 -43.87
N VAL A 76 -23.17 15.42 -42.87
CA VAL A 76 -22.41 15.42 -41.61
C VAL A 76 -21.26 14.40 -41.71
N PRO A 77 -19.99 14.79 -41.52
CA PRO A 77 -18.85 13.87 -41.55
C PRO A 77 -18.76 13.04 -40.26
N VAL A 78 -19.69 12.10 -40.09
CA VAL A 78 -19.85 11.26 -38.89
C VAL A 78 -18.60 10.41 -38.56
N ASN A 79 -17.79 10.05 -39.56
CA ASN A 79 -16.51 9.37 -39.33
C ASN A 79 -15.51 10.27 -38.59
N SER A 80 -15.47 11.56 -38.92
CA SER A 80 -14.61 12.53 -38.23
C SER A 80 -15.09 12.74 -36.80
N PHE A 81 -16.40 12.88 -36.59
CA PHE A 81 -16.99 12.93 -35.26
C PHE A 81 -16.61 11.71 -34.41
N LEU A 82 -16.75 10.49 -34.96
CA LEU A 82 -16.39 9.28 -34.23
C LEU A 82 -14.90 9.25 -33.88
N LEU A 83 -14.01 9.61 -34.83
CA LEU A 83 -12.57 9.69 -34.58
C LEU A 83 -12.20 10.74 -33.52
N ASP A 84 -12.85 11.90 -33.52
CA ASP A 84 -12.62 12.96 -32.54
C ASP A 84 -13.14 12.57 -31.15
N LEU A 85 -14.31 11.93 -31.08
CA LEU A 85 -14.88 11.38 -29.85
C LEU A 85 -13.94 10.36 -29.20
N ILE A 86 -13.39 9.44 -30.02
CA ILE A 86 -12.42 8.42 -29.57
C ILE A 86 -11.10 9.07 -29.15
N ARG A 87 -10.55 9.96 -29.98
CA ARG A 87 -9.20 10.52 -29.78
C ARG A 87 -9.14 11.49 -28.60
N ASN A 88 -10.14 12.35 -28.45
CA ASN A 88 -10.03 13.53 -27.58
C ASN A 88 -10.78 13.39 -26.24
N GLU A 89 -11.88 12.62 -26.17
CA GLU A 89 -12.76 12.61 -24.98
C GLU A 89 -12.95 11.24 -24.34
N MET A 90 -13.10 10.18 -25.12
CA MET A 90 -13.19 8.80 -24.62
C MET A 90 -11.83 8.22 -24.21
N THR A 91 -10.82 9.07 -24.01
CA THR A 91 -9.48 8.68 -23.51
C THR A 91 -9.15 9.26 -22.13
N LYS A 92 -9.98 10.15 -21.58
CA LYS A 92 -9.68 10.82 -20.31
C LYS A 92 -10.84 10.73 -19.32
N GLN A 93 -10.63 9.92 -18.29
CA GLN A 93 -11.50 9.85 -17.13
C GLN A 93 -11.67 11.23 -16.49
N LEU A 94 -12.90 11.58 -16.09
CA LEU A 94 -13.20 12.81 -15.36
C LEU A 94 -12.49 12.77 -13.98
N PRO A 95 -11.48 13.64 -13.72
CA PRO A 95 -10.60 13.49 -12.56
C PRO A 95 -11.33 13.53 -11.22
N MET A 96 -12.33 14.41 -11.08
CA MET A 96 -13.13 14.52 -9.86
C MET A 96 -13.96 13.27 -9.57
N MET A 97 -14.42 12.58 -10.61
CA MET A 97 -15.20 11.34 -10.46
C MET A 97 -14.27 10.16 -10.19
N ALA A 98 -13.09 10.13 -10.81
CA ALA A 98 -12.04 9.18 -10.48
C ALA A 98 -11.63 9.28 -9.00
N GLU A 99 -11.41 10.50 -8.51
CA GLU A 99 -11.08 10.76 -7.11
C GLU A 99 -12.22 10.34 -6.17
N ALA A 100 -13.48 10.61 -6.55
CA ALA A 100 -14.64 10.17 -5.75
C ALA A 100 -14.71 8.65 -5.61
N VAL A 101 -14.45 7.89 -6.68
CA VAL A 101 -14.36 6.42 -6.62
C VAL A 101 -13.29 5.99 -5.62
N GLN A 102 -12.12 6.63 -5.64
CA GLN A 102 -11.04 6.34 -4.68
C GLN A 102 -11.43 6.65 -3.24
N CYS A 103 -12.08 7.79 -2.99
CA CYS A 103 -12.64 8.15 -1.68
C CYS A 103 -13.63 7.09 -1.17
N ILE A 104 -14.57 6.65 -2.01
CA ILE A 104 -15.58 5.63 -1.65
C ILE A 104 -14.92 4.31 -1.25
N ARG A 105 -13.92 3.86 -2.02
CA ARG A 105 -13.15 2.65 -1.71
C ARG A 105 -12.36 2.79 -0.41
N ALA A 106 -11.76 3.96 -0.18
CA ALA A 106 -11.04 4.23 1.05
C ALA A 106 -11.93 4.09 2.30
N GLU A 107 -13.21 4.43 2.21
CA GLU A 107 -14.18 4.23 3.29
C GLU A 107 -14.72 2.79 3.38
N GLY A 108 -14.21 1.87 2.55
CA GLY A 108 -14.54 0.44 2.58
C GLY A 108 -15.83 0.05 1.86
N LEU A 109 -16.42 0.96 1.07
CA LEU A 109 -17.57 0.64 0.22
C LEU A 109 -17.09 -0.05 -1.06
N LYS A 110 -17.91 -0.99 -1.56
CA LYS A 110 -17.68 -1.61 -2.86
C LYS A 110 -18.02 -0.62 -3.98
N THR A 111 -17.34 -0.77 -5.10
CA THR A 111 -17.50 0.08 -6.29
C THR A 111 -17.68 -0.80 -7.50
N ALA A 112 -18.66 -0.47 -8.35
CA ALA A 112 -18.84 -1.17 -9.62
C ALA A 112 -18.93 -0.21 -10.79
N LEU A 113 -18.48 -0.70 -11.94
CA LEU A 113 -18.63 -0.05 -13.22
C LEU A 113 -19.68 -0.82 -14.03
N LEU A 114 -20.70 -0.11 -14.47
CA LEU A 114 -21.59 -0.58 -15.53
C LEU A 114 -21.10 0.10 -16.81
N SER A 115 -20.63 -0.71 -17.76
CA SER A 115 -20.07 -0.23 -19.02
C SER A 115 -20.97 -0.65 -20.17
N ASN A 116 -21.15 0.32 -21.07
CA ASN A 116 -21.92 0.15 -22.30
C ASN A 116 -21.01 0.24 -23.52
N ASN A 117 -19.68 0.18 -23.32
CA ASN A 117 -18.79 0.72 -24.33
C ASN A 117 -18.84 -0.08 -25.63
N PHE A 118 -18.99 0.71 -26.69
CA PHE A 118 -18.99 0.34 -28.08
C PHE A 118 -17.63 -0.29 -28.43
N CYS A 119 -17.64 -1.36 -29.23
CA CYS A 119 -16.44 -1.99 -29.75
C CYS A 119 -15.72 -1.03 -30.71
N LEU A 120 -14.81 -0.22 -30.17
CA LEU A 120 -13.90 0.59 -30.97
C LEU A 120 -12.87 -0.36 -31.58
N LEU A 121 -12.97 -0.52 -32.91
CA LEU A 121 -12.00 -1.09 -33.85
C LEU A 121 -10.96 -2.07 -33.24
N HIS A 122 -11.12 -3.36 -33.57
CA HIS A 122 -10.23 -4.51 -33.27
C HIS A 122 -10.52 -5.37 -32.03
N GLY A 123 -11.68 -5.25 -31.36
CA GLY A 123 -12.10 -6.26 -30.38
C GLY A 123 -11.25 -6.30 -29.10
N GLU A 124 -10.44 -5.27 -28.85
CA GLU A 124 -9.74 -5.06 -27.58
C GLU A 124 -10.46 -3.97 -26.77
N SER A 125 -10.97 -4.32 -25.59
CA SER A 125 -11.58 -3.40 -24.65
C SER A 125 -10.50 -2.57 -23.92
N SER A 126 -9.93 -1.58 -24.61
CA SER A 126 -9.05 -0.59 -23.98
C SER A 126 -9.85 0.56 -23.40
N LEU A 127 -10.56 0.30 -22.28
CA LEU A 127 -11.21 1.37 -21.53
C LEU A 127 -10.13 2.28 -20.90
N PRO A 128 -10.23 3.61 -21.01
CA PRO A 128 -9.30 4.56 -20.39
C PRO A 128 -9.57 4.71 -18.87
N LEU A 129 -9.97 3.63 -18.21
CA LEU A 129 -10.37 3.61 -16.82
C LEU A 129 -9.43 2.69 -16.04
N HIS A 130 -9.04 3.15 -14.85
CA HIS A 130 -8.30 2.34 -13.90
C HIS A 130 -9.20 1.22 -13.36
N GLN A 131 -9.17 0.05 -14.00
CA GLN A 131 -10.02 -1.10 -13.65
C GLN A 131 -9.83 -1.56 -12.19
N GLU A 132 -8.64 -1.33 -11.63
CA GLU A 132 -8.30 -1.58 -10.23
C GLU A 132 -9.16 -0.79 -9.21
N HIS A 133 -9.86 0.25 -9.68
CA HIS A 133 -10.80 1.04 -8.87
C HIS A 133 -12.22 0.44 -8.83
N PHE A 134 -12.48 -0.72 -9.41
CA PHE A 134 -13.81 -1.34 -9.38
C PHE A 134 -13.70 -2.80 -8.94
N ASP A 135 -14.56 -3.20 -7.99
CA ASP A 135 -14.63 -4.58 -7.51
C ASP A 135 -15.40 -5.47 -8.51
N VAL A 136 -16.32 -4.86 -9.26
CA VAL A 136 -17.15 -5.51 -10.26
C VAL A 136 -17.24 -4.62 -11.49
N MET A 137 -17.03 -5.21 -12.66
CA MET A 137 -17.29 -4.58 -13.94
C MET A 137 -18.33 -5.42 -14.68
N VAL A 138 -19.42 -4.79 -15.11
CA VAL A 138 -20.47 -5.44 -15.91
C VAL A 138 -20.53 -4.75 -17.27
N GLU A 139 -20.26 -5.53 -18.31
CA GLU A 139 -20.34 -5.10 -19.72
C GLU A 139 -21.67 -5.59 -20.30
N ALA A 140 -22.69 -4.71 -20.38
CA ALA A 140 -24.06 -5.10 -20.71
C ALA A 140 -24.17 -5.81 -22.08
N HIS A 141 -23.32 -5.44 -23.05
CA HIS A 141 -23.30 -6.01 -24.40
C HIS A 141 -22.84 -7.48 -24.43
N ARG A 142 -21.88 -7.89 -23.58
CA ARG A 142 -21.36 -9.28 -23.56
C ARG A 142 -22.38 -10.27 -23.02
N GLU A 143 -23.29 -9.78 -22.20
CA GLU A 143 -24.40 -10.54 -21.65
C GLU A 143 -25.64 -10.55 -22.58
N GLY A 144 -25.64 -9.74 -23.65
CA GLY A 144 -26.77 -9.61 -24.57
C GLY A 144 -27.99 -8.92 -23.95
N ILE A 145 -27.77 -8.04 -22.97
CA ILE A 145 -28.83 -7.42 -22.16
C ILE A 145 -28.82 -5.90 -22.38
N HIS A 146 -29.99 -5.32 -22.57
CA HIS A 146 -30.17 -3.87 -22.73
C HIS A 146 -29.96 -3.12 -21.41
N GLU A 147 -29.44 -1.88 -21.46
CA GLU A 147 -29.02 -1.10 -20.28
C GLU A 147 -30.14 -0.82 -19.28
N ALA A 148 -31.34 -0.57 -19.79
CA ALA A 148 -32.52 -0.35 -18.95
C ALA A 148 -33.21 -1.64 -18.50
N ASP A 149 -32.70 -2.80 -18.92
CA ASP A 149 -33.22 -4.08 -18.48
C ASP A 149 -32.87 -4.29 -17.00
N PRO A 150 -33.87 -4.53 -16.12
CA PRO A 150 -33.64 -4.81 -14.71
C PRO A 150 -32.63 -5.93 -14.43
N ARG A 151 -32.39 -6.84 -15.39
CA ARG A 151 -31.41 -7.94 -15.28
C ARG A 151 -29.97 -7.46 -15.13
N VAL A 152 -29.55 -6.37 -15.79
CA VAL A 152 -28.15 -5.88 -15.69
C VAL A 152 -27.85 -5.42 -14.27
N TYR A 153 -28.78 -4.66 -13.66
CA TYR A 153 -28.61 -4.18 -12.29
C TYR A 153 -28.62 -5.32 -11.27
N LYS A 154 -29.48 -6.34 -11.47
CA LYS A 154 -29.49 -7.54 -10.61
C LYS A 154 -28.17 -8.30 -10.68
N LEU A 155 -27.64 -8.51 -11.88
CA LEU A 155 -26.34 -9.16 -12.08
C LEU A 155 -25.22 -8.39 -11.37
N CYS A 156 -25.20 -7.06 -11.52
CA CYS A 156 -24.22 -6.21 -10.85
C CYS A 156 -24.31 -6.32 -9.31
N LEU A 157 -25.53 -6.28 -8.75
CA LEU A 157 -25.78 -6.43 -7.32
C LEU A 157 -25.40 -7.83 -6.79
N GLU A 158 -25.67 -8.88 -7.56
CA GLU A 158 -25.28 -10.26 -7.24
C GLU A 158 -23.76 -10.42 -7.20
N HIS A 159 -23.05 -9.92 -8.21
CA HIS A 159 -21.58 -9.91 -8.23
C HIS A 159 -20.98 -9.08 -7.08
N LEU A 160 -21.61 -7.97 -6.73
CA LEU A 160 -21.22 -7.16 -5.58
C LEU A 160 -21.58 -7.82 -4.24
N GLY A 161 -22.51 -8.77 -4.21
CA GLY A 161 -23.03 -9.39 -2.99
C GLY A 161 -23.71 -8.38 -2.06
N VAL A 162 -24.49 -7.44 -2.61
CA VAL A 162 -25.20 -6.39 -1.84
C VAL A 162 -26.68 -6.35 -2.21
N GLN A 163 -27.53 -5.91 -1.28
CA GLN A 163 -28.95 -5.70 -1.56
C GLN A 163 -29.19 -4.37 -2.28
N PRO A 164 -30.25 -4.24 -3.11
CA PRO A 164 -30.53 -3.00 -3.83
C PRO A 164 -30.57 -1.76 -2.92
N GLN A 165 -31.20 -1.86 -1.75
CA GLN A 165 -31.36 -0.76 -0.79
C GLN A 165 -30.03 -0.32 -0.15
N GLU A 166 -28.99 -1.15 -0.26
CA GLU A 166 -27.65 -0.87 0.24
C GLU A 166 -26.76 -0.21 -0.82
N SER A 167 -27.28 0.03 -2.02
CA SER A 167 -26.52 0.55 -3.17
C SER A 167 -26.99 1.92 -3.64
N ILE A 168 -26.07 2.69 -4.21
CA ILE A 168 -26.35 3.94 -4.93
C ILE A 168 -25.94 3.77 -6.39
N PHE A 169 -26.78 4.16 -7.35
CA PHE A 169 -26.50 4.14 -8.78
C PHE A 169 -26.42 5.55 -9.36
N LEU A 170 -25.34 5.84 -10.09
CA LEU A 170 -25.10 7.09 -10.79
C LEU A 170 -25.22 6.88 -12.30
N ASP A 171 -26.06 7.69 -12.96
CA ASP A 171 -26.22 7.72 -14.41
C ASP A 171 -26.66 9.13 -14.85
N SER A 172 -26.35 9.51 -16.08
CA SER A 172 -26.90 10.71 -16.73
C SER A 172 -28.30 10.45 -17.35
N SER A 173 -28.62 9.20 -17.66
CA SER A 173 -29.89 8.77 -18.25
C SER A 173 -31.00 8.61 -17.20
N SER A 174 -32.04 9.45 -17.30
CA SER A 174 -33.22 9.35 -16.41
C SER A 174 -33.99 8.05 -16.58
N HIS A 175 -33.91 7.43 -17.76
CA HIS A 175 -34.56 6.15 -18.04
C HIS A 175 -33.92 5.02 -17.23
N ASN A 176 -32.58 4.94 -17.24
CA ASN A 176 -31.81 3.95 -16.50
C ASN A 176 -31.98 4.11 -14.99
N LEU A 177 -31.98 5.36 -14.50
CA LEU A 177 -32.23 5.65 -13.09
C LEU A 177 -33.63 5.19 -12.65
N LYS A 178 -34.65 5.32 -13.51
CA LYS A 178 -35.99 4.84 -13.19
C LYS A 178 -36.02 3.31 -13.04
N ALA A 179 -35.33 2.59 -13.92
CA ALA A 179 -35.23 1.13 -13.85
C ALA A 179 -34.49 0.67 -12.58
N ALA A 180 -33.36 1.30 -12.24
CA ALA A 180 -32.61 1.04 -11.01
C ALA A 180 -33.43 1.35 -9.74
N ALA A 181 -34.17 2.47 -9.74
CA ALA A 181 -35.03 2.86 -8.62
C ALA A 181 -36.19 1.87 -8.39
N GLN A 182 -36.74 1.28 -9.46
CA GLN A 182 -37.77 0.23 -9.36
C GLN A 182 -37.26 -1.04 -8.66
N LEU A 183 -35.95 -1.29 -8.67
CA LEU A 183 -35.31 -2.38 -7.93
C LEU A 183 -35.03 -2.02 -6.46
N GLY A 184 -35.26 -0.78 -6.06
CA GLY A 184 -35.03 -0.29 -4.69
C GLY A 184 -33.65 0.33 -4.46
N MET A 185 -32.90 0.61 -5.54
CA MET A 185 -31.61 1.29 -5.45
C MET A 185 -31.82 2.80 -5.21
N LYS A 186 -30.93 3.43 -4.43
CA LYS A 186 -30.85 4.90 -4.40
C LYS A 186 -30.22 5.37 -5.71
N THR A 187 -30.77 6.40 -6.33
CA THR A 187 -30.27 6.93 -7.60
C THR A 187 -29.82 8.37 -7.46
N VAL A 188 -28.77 8.74 -8.20
CA VAL A 188 -28.23 10.10 -8.30
C VAL A 188 -28.08 10.41 -9.80
N LYS A 189 -28.72 11.48 -10.25
CA LYS A 189 -28.66 11.90 -11.65
C LYS A 189 -27.44 12.79 -11.89
N VAL A 190 -26.63 12.44 -12.87
CA VAL A 190 -25.41 13.18 -13.21
C VAL A 190 -25.68 14.09 -14.41
N ASP A 191 -26.27 15.26 -14.14
CA ASP A 191 -26.34 16.37 -15.10
C ASP A 191 -25.09 17.25 -15.03
N ASP A 192 -24.65 17.54 -13.80
CA ASP A 192 -23.40 18.22 -13.47
C ASP A 192 -22.61 17.38 -12.46
N PRO A 193 -21.36 16.99 -12.76
CA PRO A 193 -20.55 16.16 -11.86
C PRO A 193 -20.36 16.76 -10.45
N ALA A 194 -20.20 18.08 -10.32
CA ALA A 194 -19.97 18.71 -9.02
C ALA A 194 -21.23 18.70 -8.15
N VAL A 195 -22.40 18.90 -8.74
CA VAL A 195 -23.70 18.81 -8.05
C VAL A 195 -23.98 17.36 -7.64
N ALA A 196 -23.76 16.41 -8.54
CA ALA A 196 -23.97 14.99 -8.26
C ALA A 196 -23.05 14.49 -7.12
N LEU A 197 -21.79 14.92 -7.09
CA LEU A 197 -20.88 14.57 -5.99
C LEU A 197 -21.35 15.15 -4.64
N LYS A 198 -21.88 16.37 -4.60
CA LYS A 198 -22.45 16.93 -3.35
C LYS A 198 -23.67 16.16 -2.85
N GLU A 199 -24.54 15.72 -3.77
CA GLU A 199 -25.67 14.84 -3.41
C GLU A 199 -25.18 13.50 -2.87
N LEU A 200 -24.14 12.95 -3.51
CA LEU A 200 -23.53 11.68 -3.10
C LEU A 200 -22.83 11.80 -1.74
N GLU A 201 -22.07 12.86 -1.48
CA GLU A 201 -21.47 13.19 -0.18
C GLU A 201 -22.53 13.28 0.93
N THR A 202 -23.67 13.90 0.63
CA THR A 202 -24.80 14.01 1.58
C THR A 202 -25.40 12.64 1.89
N SER A 203 -25.47 11.75 0.90
CA SER A 203 -25.99 10.39 1.07
C SER A 203 -25.02 9.46 1.80
N LEU A 204 -23.71 9.66 1.61
CA LEU A 204 -22.65 8.83 2.16
C LEU A 204 -22.10 9.33 3.51
N SER A 205 -22.31 10.60 3.83
CA SER A 205 -21.83 11.27 5.05
C SER A 205 -20.31 11.36 5.18
N PHE A 206 -19.58 11.40 4.06
CA PHE A 206 -18.14 11.65 4.02
C PHE A 206 -17.74 12.41 2.74
N PRO A 207 -16.63 13.18 2.76
CA PRO A 207 -16.19 13.95 1.60
C PRO A 207 -15.69 13.03 0.47
N LEU A 208 -15.98 13.42 -0.77
CA LEU A 208 -15.56 12.70 -1.98
C LEU A 208 -14.39 13.38 -2.71
N GLN A 209 -13.79 14.39 -2.08
CA GLN A 209 -12.63 15.12 -2.58
C GLN A 209 -11.51 15.16 -1.53
N GLY A 210 -10.27 15.32 -1.98
CA GLY A 210 -9.09 15.28 -1.14
C GLY A 210 -8.66 13.86 -0.80
N PHE A 211 -8.76 12.95 -1.76
CA PHE A 211 -8.31 11.57 -1.60
C PHE A 211 -6.82 11.56 -1.22
N VAL A 212 -6.51 10.79 -0.17
CA VAL A 212 -5.12 10.50 0.19
C VAL A 212 -4.97 8.98 0.27
N PRO A 213 -4.07 8.38 -0.53
CA PRO A 213 -3.84 6.95 -0.55
C PRO A 213 -3.65 6.36 0.84
N TYR A 214 -4.12 5.13 1.05
CA TYR A 214 -3.98 4.37 2.29
C TYR A 214 -4.70 4.95 3.53
N THR A 215 -5.58 5.94 3.36
CA THR A 215 -6.33 6.57 4.46
C THR A 215 -7.84 6.41 4.37
N HIS A 216 -8.51 6.31 5.52
CA HIS A 216 -9.97 6.23 5.68
C HIS A 216 -10.44 7.22 6.76
N SER A 217 -11.75 7.41 6.94
CA SER A 217 -12.28 8.26 8.02
C SER A 217 -11.86 7.76 9.40
N VAL A 218 -11.54 8.67 10.31
CA VAL A 218 -11.15 8.31 11.68
C VAL A 218 -12.28 7.52 12.34
N ARG A 219 -11.94 6.37 12.95
CA ARG A 219 -12.92 5.53 13.65
C ARG A 219 -13.55 6.31 14.82
N PRO A 220 -14.86 6.15 15.12
CA PRO A 220 -15.51 6.87 16.22
C PRO A 220 -14.83 6.68 17.59
N SER A 221 -14.22 5.52 17.85
CA SER A 221 -13.48 5.23 19.08
C SER A 221 -12.09 5.90 19.17
N MET A 222 -11.67 6.60 18.12
CA MET A 222 -10.33 7.19 17.95
C MET A 222 -10.38 8.67 17.55
N GLU A 223 -11.50 9.35 17.78
CA GLU A 223 -11.66 10.77 17.46
C GLU A 223 -10.64 11.64 18.21
N ILE A 224 -10.16 12.67 17.51
CA ILE A 224 -9.15 13.60 18.02
C ILE A 224 -9.83 14.96 18.28
N PRO A 225 -9.65 15.57 19.46
CA PRO A 225 -10.10 16.93 19.72
C PRO A 225 -9.49 17.91 18.72
N LYS A 226 -10.33 18.51 17.86
CA LYS A 226 -9.86 19.38 16.76
C LYS A 226 -9.40 20.74 17.26
N ASP A 227 -10.11 21.34 18.21
CA ASP A 227 -9.93 22.73 18.62
C ASP A 227 -8.55 22.99 19.25
N HIS A 228 -8.09 22.08 20.11
CA HIS A 228 -6.78 22.21 20.77
C HIS A 228 -5.63 21.99 19.78
N LEU A 229 -5.77 21.03 18.87
CA LEU A 229 -4.75 20.80 17.85
C LEU A 229 -4.69 21.96 16.85
N GLN A 230 -5.82 22.55 16.47
CA GLN A 230 -5.84 23.67 15.54
C GLN A 230 -5.03 24.85 16.09
N LYS A 231 -5.25 25.25 17.35
CA LYS A 231 -4.45 26.30 18.01
C LYS A 231 -2.96 25.95 18.06
N TYR A 232 -2.64 24.69 18.30
CA TYR A 232 -1.25 24.23 18.28
C TYR A 232 -0.63 24.34 16.89
N LEU A 233 -1.36 23.99 15.83
CA LEU A 233 -0.90 24.08 14.44
C LEU A 233 -0.72 25.54 13.99
N GLU A 234 -1.64 26.43 14.38
CA GLU A 234 -1.53 27.88 14.15
C GLU A 234 -0.23 28.43 14.77
N ASN A 235 0.10 28.03 15.99
CA ASN A 235 1.36 28.42 16.65
C ASN A 235 2.61 27.85 15.96
N VAL A 236 2.55 26.63 15.43
CA VAL A 236 3.70 25.95 14.79
C VAL A 236 3.99 26.50 13.40
N PHE A 237 2.96 26.74 12.58
CA PHE A 237 3.10 27.15 11.17
C PHE A 237 2.84 28.65 10.95
N GLY A 238 2.46 29.39 11.99
CA GLY A 238 2.20 30.83 11.97
C GLY A 238 0.77 31.19 11.60
N ASP A 239 0.31 32.34 12.13
CA ASP A 239 -1.08 32.85 12.04
C ASP A 239 -1.63 33.06 10.62
N HIS A 240 -0.77 33.06 9.60
CA HIS A 240 -1.18 33.25 8.20
C HIS A 240 -1.73 31.97 7.55
N THR A 241 -1.51 30.81 8.17
CA THR A 241 -2.08 29.55 7.70
C THR A 241 -3.41 29.32 8.39
N THR A 242 -4.50 29.62 7.70
CA THR A 242 -5.87 29.42 8.20
C THR A 242 -6.60 28.38 7.35
N GLY A 243 -7.26 27.43 8.00
CA GLY A 243 -8.05 26.41 7.31
C GLY A 243 -8.57 25.33 8.27
N PRO A 244 -9.70 24.67 7.95
CA PRO A 244 -10.25 23.62 8.79
C PRO A 244 -9.29 22.43 8.88
N VAL A 245 -9.10 21.90 10.09
CA VAL A 245 -8.32 20.68 10.31
C VAL A 245 -9.13 19.47 9.88
N VAL A 246 -8.66 18.76 8.86
CA VAL A 246 -9.26 17.50 8.39
C VAL A 246 -8.36 16.35 8.82
N PHE A 247 -8.97 15.34 9.45
CA PHE A 247 -8.28 14.13 9.88
C PHE A 247 -8.69 12.94 9.03
N ARG A 248 -7.71 12.14 8.63
CA ARG A 248 -7.92 10.78 8.13
C ARG A 248 -7.03 9.81 8.92
N GLN A 249 -7.43 8.57 8.99
CA GLN A 249 -6.69 7.51 9.67
C GLN A 249 -6.04 6.60 8.62
N PHE A 250 -4.78 6.21 8.82
CA PHE A 250 -4.15 5.22 7.94
C PHE A 250 -4.78 3.84 8.18
N GLY A 251 -5.21 3.18 7.09
CA GLY A 251 -5.88 1.88 7.13
C GLY A 251 -4.94 0.68 7.22
N HIS A 252 -3.65 0.86 6.89
CA HIS A 252 -2.68 -0.23 6.94
C HIS A 252 -2.38 -0.61 8.40
N ARG A 253 -2.11 -1.90 8.65
CA ARG A 253 -1.94 -2.55 9.98
C ARG A 253 -0.91 -1.89 10.92
N GLN A 254 -0.22 -0.86 10.50
CA GLN A 254 0.84 -0.21 11.24
C GLN A 254 0.32 1.03 11.98
N ALA A 255 0.20 0.87 13.29
CA ALA A 255 -0.07 1.89 14.30
C ALA A 255 -1.50 2.49 14.29
N PRO A 256 -2.41 2.05 15.18
CA PRO A 256 -3.76 2.61 15.32
C PRO A 256 -3.81 4.09 15.78
N ARG A 257 -2.66 4.79 15.79
CA ARG A 257 -2.44 6.12 16.39
C ARG A 257 -1.64 7.05 15.47
N THR A 258 -1.57 6.70 14.19
CA THR A 258 -1.00 7.54 13.13
C THR A 258 -2.15 8.09 12.29
N TYR A 259 -2.20 9.41 12.16
CA TYR A 259 -3.28 10.13 11.52
C TYR A 259 -2.73 11.07 10.47
N LEU A 260 -3.39 11.15 9.33
CA LEU A 260 -3.17 12.21 8.37
C LEU A 260 -3.91 13.46 8.85
N VAL A 261 -3.23 14.60 8.85
CA VAL A 261 -3.77 15.90 9.22
C VAL A 261 -3.56 16.87 8.06
N LYS A 262 -4.67 17.35 7.48
CA LYS A 262 -4.64 18.45 6.52
C LYS A 262 -4.96 19.76 7.24
N PHE A 263 -4.07 20.74 7.11
CA PHE A 263 -4.23 22.06 7.71
C PHE A 263 -3.75 23.15 6.74
N GLY A 264 -4.68 23.94 6.20
CA GLY A 264 -4.39 24.86 5.10
C GLY A 264 -3.79 24.12 3.90
N ASN A 265 -2.58 24.53 3.50
CA ASN A 265 -1.81 23.89 2.42
C ASN A 265 -0.85 22.78 2.92
N HIS A 266 -0.81 22.52 4.23
CA HIS A 266 0.07 21.49 4.79
C HIS A 266 -0.66 20.15 4.87
N LEU A 267 0.04 19.10 4.43
CA LEU A 267 -0.35 17.72 4.60
C LEU A 267 0.65 17.05 5.53
N LEU A 268 0.19 16.70 6.73
CA LEU A 268 1.02 16.25 7.83
C LEU A 268 0.60 14.86 8.29
N VAL A 269 1.52 14.16 8.95
CA VAL A 269 1.25 12.93 9.68
C VAL A 269 1.47 13.19 11.16
N LEU A 270 0.43 12.93 11.95
CA LEU A 270 0.43 13.03 13.40
C LEU A 270 0.55 11.64 14.00
N LYS A 271 1.58 11.43 14.83
CA LYS A 271 1.77 10.17 15.55
C LYS A 271 1.63 10.40 17.05
N LYS A 272 0.65 9.74 17.68
CA LYS A 272 0.38 9.82 19.12
C LYS A 272 1.04 8.67 19.88
N GLU A 273 1.45 8.95 21.11
CA GLU A 273 1.91 7.92 22.03
C GLU A 273 0.79 6.94 22.42
N PRO A 274 1.07 5.64 22.60
CA PRO A 274 0.12 4.70 23.17
C PRO A 274 -0.28 5.09 24.59
N SER A 275 -1.59 5.06 24.90
CA SER A 275 -2.12 5.44 26.21
C SER A 275 -1.60 4.56 27.37
N ASP A 276 -1.14 3.34 27.06
CA ASP A 276 -0.78 2.32 28.05
C ASP A 276 0.73 2.28 28.38
N ASN A 277 1.55 3.10 27.72
CA ASN A 277 3.00 3.11 27.95
C ASN A 277 3.41 4.16 28.98
N LEU A 278 3.42 3.77 30.25
CA LEU A 278 4.29 4.37 31.25
C LEU A 278 5.65 3.65 31.18
N CYS A 279 6.43 3.91 30.13
CA CYS A 279 7.78 3.37 30.04
C CYS A 279 8.71 4.20 30.93
N PRO A 280 9.51 3.57 31.83
CA PRO A 280 10.44 4.32 32.70
C PRO A 280 11.58 5.01 31.93
N SER A 281 11.85 4.61 30.69
CA SER A 281 12.96 5.11 29.85
C SER A 281 12.62 6.37 29.01
N GLY A 282 11.50 7.05 29.28
CA GLY A 282 11.05 8.23 28.53
C GLY A 282 10.00 7.94 27.45
N SER A 283 9.39 8.99 26.90
CA SER A 283 8.35 8.88 25.86
C SER A 283 8.93 8.26 24.59
N ALA A 284 8.30 7.19 24.09
CA ALA A 284 8.73 6.52 22.86
C ALA A 284 8.66 7.45 21.63
N VAL A 285 7.73 8.40 21.68
CA VAL A 285 7.49 9.41 20.64
C VAL A 285 8.60 10.46 20.62
N THR A 286 9.08 10.91 21.78
CA THR A 286 10.22 11.84 21.88
C THR A 286 11.50 11.21 21.33
N ARG A 287 11.78 9.95 21.67
CA ARG A 287 12.96 9.23 21.13
C ARG A 287 12.87 9.13 19.60
N GLU A 288 11.72 8.71 19.08
CA GLU A 288 11.53 8.56 17.64
C GLU A 288 11.66 9.91 16.90
N TYR A 289 11.08 10.98 17.43
CA TYR A 289 11.21 12.34 16.87
C TYR A 289 12.68 12.76 16.78
N ARG A 290 13.47 12.52 17.84
CA ARG A 290 14.89 12.85 17.86
C ARG A 290 15.69 12.08 16.82
N VAL A 291 15.43 10.78 16.68
CA VAL A 291 16.08 9.91 15.68
C VAL A 291 15.74 10.40 14.27
N LEU A 292 14.45 10.61 13.97
CA LEU A 292 14.01 11.11 12.67
C LEU A 292 14.66 12.45 12.31
N LYS A 293 14.70 13.38 13.26
CA LYS A 293 15.34 14.69 13.05
C LYS A 293 16.81 14.56 12.69
N ALA A 294 17.57 13.80 13.48
CA ALA A 294 19.00 13.61 13.29
C ALA A 294 19.31 12.89 11.96
N LEU A 295 18.51 11.91 11.59
CA LEU A 295 18.66 11.17 10.33
C LEU A 295 18.33 12.03 9.10
N SER A 296 17.29 12.85 9.19
CA SER A 296 16.93 13.82 8.15
C SER A 296 18.08 14.82 7.91
N GLU A 297 18.63 15.38 8.99
CA GLU A 297 19.80 16.29 8.93
C GLU A 297 21.06 15.59 8.39
N ALA A 298 21.20 14.27 8.62
CA ALA A 298 22.29 13.45 8.08
C ALA A 298 22.08 13.00 6.61
N GLY A 299 20.99 13.40 5.96
CA GLY A 299 20.70 13.07 4.56
C GLY A 299 20.15 11.66 4.32
N VAL A 300 19.66 10.99 5.35
CA VAL A 300 18.89 9.75 5.22
C VAL A 300 17.45 10.12 4.80
N PRO A 301 16.86 9.44 3.80
CA PRO A 301 15.48 9.71 3.38
C PRO A 301 14.51 9.23 4.46
N VAL A 302 14.15 10.13 5.37
CA VAL A 302 13.12 9.95 6.40
C VAL A 302 12.15 11.14 6.34
N PRO A 303 10.90 11.00 6.84
CA PRO A 303 9.97 12.12 6.86
C PRO A 303 10.53 13.29 7.67
N THR A 304 10.43 14.49 7.13
CA THR A 304 10.82 15.71 7.84
C THR A 304 9.92 15.89 9.06
N VAL A 305 10.49 15.95 10.25
CA VAL A 305 9.73 16.22 11.48
C VAL A 305 9.58 17.73 11.70
N HIS A 306 8.36 18.19 11.93
CA HIS A 306 8.06 19.61 12.08
C HIS A 306 8.01 20.03 13.55
N ALA A 307 7.29 19.29 14.39
CA ALA A 307 7.09 19.68 15.79
C ALA A 307 6.86 18.47 16.70
N LEU A 308 7.32 18.60 17.95
CA LEU A 308 7.06 17.66 19.04
C LEU A 308 6.25 18.38 20.12
N CYS A 309 5.11 17.81 20.50
CA CYS A 309 4.30 18.27 21.62
C CYS A 309 4.35 17.24 22.74
N GLU A 310 5.00 17.59 23.84
CA GLU A 310 5.04 16.77 25.07
C GLU A 310 3.90 17.14 26.04
N ASP A 311 3.22 18.26 25.80
CA ASP A 311 2.10 18.71 26.62
C ASP A 311 0.84 17.86 26.40
N ARG A 312 0.51 17.08 27.42
CA ARG A 312 -0.67 16.20 27.44
C ARG A 312 -1.99 16.97 27.45
N SER A 313 -2.00 18.26 27.75
CA SER A 313 -3.22 19.08 27.74
C SER A 313 -3.83 19.22 26.33
N THR A 314 -3.01 19.10 25.28
CA THR A 314 -3.45 19.28 23.90
C THR A 314 -4.27 18.08 23.41
N LEU A 315 -3.70 16.86 23.47
CA LEU A 315 -4.29 15.65 22.87
C LEU A 315 -4.38 14.46 23.85
N GLY A 316 -4.15 14.67 25.15
CA GLY A 316 -4.13 13.64 26.20
C GLY A 316 -2.85 12.82 26.27
N THR A 317 -2.08 12.75 25.18
CA THR A 317 -0.77 12.08 25.11
C THR A 317 0.22 12.89 24.28
N PRO A 318 1.54 12.73 24.52
CA PRO A 318 2.56 13.30 23.65
C PRO A 318 2.39 12.85 22.19
N PHE A 319 2.74 13.72 21.26
CA PHE A 319 2.69 13.45 19.83
C PHE A 319 3.74 14.26 19.08
N TYR A 320 4.11 13.81 17.88
CA TYR A 320 4.85 14.63 16.93
C TYR A 320 4.13 14.73 15.59
N LEU A 321 4.50 15.77 14.84
CA LEU A 321 4.07 16.04 13.49
C LEU A 321 5.25 15.86 12.53
N MET A 322 5.01 15.15 11.44
CA MET A 322 5.96 14.99 10.35
C MET A 322 5.28 15.26 9.00
N GLU A 323 6.09 15.46 7.98
CA GLU A 323 5.66 15.60 6.60
C GLU A 323 4.97 14.32 6.09
N HIS A 324 3.93 14.48 5.27
CA HIS A 324 3.36 13.37 4.51
C HIS A 324 4.15 13.15 3.21
N CYS A 325 4.92 12.07 3.15
CA CYS A 325 5.62 11.66 1.94
C CYS A 325 4.65 10.93 0.98
N ALA A 326 4.25 11.59 -0.10
CA ALA A 326 3.36 11.01 -1.11
C ALA A 326 4.12 10.01 -2.00
N GLY A 327 3.89 8.70 -1.77
CA GLY A 327 4.52 7.63 -2.53
C GLY A 327 3.85 6.28 -2.33
N HIS A 328 4.45 5.22 -2.89
CA HIS A 328 3.95 3.85 -2.81
C HIS A 328 4.61 3.08 -1.67
N VAL A 329 3.81 2.30 -0.94
CA VAL A 329 4.30 1.31 0.03
C VAL A 329 4.00 -0.08 -0.52
N TYR A 330 5.02 -0.92 -0.64
CA TYR A 330 4.87 -2.29 -1.12
C TYR A 330 4.79 -3.26 0.06
N SER A 331 3.65 -3.92 0.21
CA SER A 331 3.46 -4.98 1.21
C SER A 331 3.90 -6.36 0.70
N ASP A 332 3.88 -6.56 -0.62
CA ASP A 332 4.33 -7.80 -1.26
C ASP A 332 5.76 -7.65 -1.78
N ILE A 333 6.67 -8.44 -1.19
CA ILE A 333 8.10 -8.41 -1.52
C ILE A 333 8.44 -9.00 -2.89
N SER A 334 7.50 -9.73 -3.53
CA SER A 334 7.66 -10.18 -4.92
C SER A 334 7.43 -9.05 -5.94
N LEU A 335 6.89 -7.91 -5.49
CA LEU A 335 6.65 -6.70 -6.29
C LEU A 335 5.89 -7.01 -7.61
N PRO A 336 4.73 -7.68 -7.55
CA PRO A 336 4.07 -8.25 -8.72
C PRO A 336 3.66 -7.18 -9.76
N THR A 337 3.40 -5.96 -9.31
CA THR A 337 2.99 -4.83 -10.16
C THR A 337 4.14 -4.20 -10.96
N LEU A 338 5.40 -4.53 -10.65
CA LEU A 338 6.57 -3.99 -11.31
C LEU A 338 7.13 -4.97 -12.35
N GLN A 339 7.76 -4.44 -13.39
CA GLN A 339 8.52 -5.22 -14.36
C GLN A 339 9.82 -5.77 -13.74
N PRO A 340 10.39 -6.89 -14.22
CA PRO A 340 11.61 -7.48 -13.66
C PRO A 340 12.79 -6.51 -13.48
N SER A 341 13.03 -5.61 -14.44
CA SER A 341 14.09 -4.60 -14.34
C SER A 341 13.82 -3.57 -13.24
N GLN A 342 12.56 -3.16 -13.05
CA GLN A 342 12.14 -2.23 -12.00
C GLN A 342 12.25 -2.87 -10.61
N ARG A 343 11.98 -4.18 -10.49
CA ARG A 343 12.13 -4.92 -9.23
C ARG A 343 13.58 -4.91 -8.75
N ARG A 344 14.54 -5.26 -9.62
CA ARG A 344 15.97 -5.20 -9.26
C ARG A 344 16.41 -3.80 -8.85
N ALA A 345 15.95 -2.76 -9.55
CA ALA A 345 16.24 -1.37 -9.20
C ALA A 345 15.64 -0.97 -7.85
N THR A 346 14.43 -1.44 -7.53
CA THR A 346 13.75 -1.18 -6.24
C THR A 346 14.53 -1.81 -5.08
N TYR A 347 15.00 -3.05 -5.24
CA TYR A 347 15.86 -3.70 -4.25
C TYR A 347 17.22 -2.99 -4.11
N ALA A 348 17.81 -2.52 -5.21
CA ALA A 348 19.04 -1.73 -5.15
C ALA A 348 18.86 -0.43 -4.36
N ALA A 349 17.75 0.29 -4.57
CA ALA A 349 17.41 1.49 -3.81
C ALA A 349 17.21 1.20 -2.32
N MET A 350 16.56 0.07 -1.99
CA MET A 350 16.41 -0.40 -0.61
C MET A 350 17.77 -0.66 0.05
N ALA A 351 18.68 -1.39 -0.62
CA ALA A 351 20.05 -1.63 -0.12
C ALA A 351 20.84 -0.34 0.05
N GLN A 352 20.69 0.61 -0.88
CA GLN A 352 21.34 1.91 -0.81
C GLN A 352 20.87 2.70 0.42
N VAL A 353 19.55 2.75 0.70
CA VAL A 353 19.06 3.46 1.89
C VAL A 353 19.50 2.79 3.18
N LEU A 354 19.48 1.45 3.26
CA LEU A 354 20.01 0.74 4.42
C LEU A 354 21.49 1.09 4.66
N SER A 355 22.28 1.17 3.59
CA SER A 355 23.68 1.59 3.68
C SER A 355 23.83 3.03 4.20
N LYS A 356 22.95 3.96 3.77
CA LYS A 356 22.96 5.35 4.24
C LYS A 356 22.67 5.43 5.74
N ILE A 357 21.66 4.71 6.23
CA ILE A 357 21.33 4.65 7.67
C ILE A 357 22.55 4.21 8.47
N HIS A 358 23.20 3.13 8.05
CA HIS A 358 24.34 2.58 8.76
C HIS A 358 25.60 3.45 8.64
N SER A 359 25.65 4.40 7.69
CA SER A 359 26.79 5.31 7.42
C SER A 359 26.69 6.64 8.16
N VAL A 360 25.63 6.87 8.94
CA VAL A 360 25.45 8.08 9.74
C VAL A 360 26.57 8.18 10.79
N ASP A 361 27.23 9.34 10.84
CA ASP A 361 28.17 9.68 11.90
C ASP A 361 27.39 10.00 13.20
N LEU A 362 27.49 9.09 14.17
CA LEU A 362 26.77 9.19 15.44
C LEU A 362 27.09 10.46 16.22
N ARG A 363 28.34 10.94 16.16
CA ARG A 363 28.77 12.13 16.89
C ARG A 363 28.25 13.38 16.21
N ALA A 364 28.39 13.47 14.88
CA ALA A 364 27.86 14.60 14.12
C ALA A 364 26.33 14.70 14.27
N ALA A 365 25.64 13.56 14.26
CA ALA A 365 24.18 13.46 14.43
C ALA A 365 23.71 13.57 15.90
N LYS A 366 24.63 13.62 16.88
CA LYS A 366 24.33 13.63 18.32
C LYS A 366 23.42 12.48 18.74
N LEU A 367 23.73 11.26 18.28
CA LEU A 367 23.00 10.02 18.57
C LEU A 367 23.80 9.03 19.44
N GLU A 368 24.95 9.44 19.99
CA GLU A 368 25.83 8.57 20.82
C GLU A 368 25.12 8.04 22.09
N ASP A 369 24.13 8.73 22.62
CA ASP A 369 23.34 8.34 23.79
C ASP A 369 22.05 7.55 23.46
N LEU A 370 21.85 7.16 22.19
CA LEU A 370 20.65 6.40 21.79
C LEU A 370 20.62 4.97 22.36
N GLY A 371 21.79 4.43 22.72
CA GLY A 371 21.92 3.10 23.32
C GLY A 371 23.32 2.89 23.88
N GLU A 372 23.57 1.71 24.46
CA GLU A 372 24.90 1.36 24.94
C GLU A 372 25.85 1.05 23.78
N HIS A 373 27.13 1.41 23.95
CA HIS A 373 28.16 1.15 22.95
C HIS A 373 28.79 -0.23 23.16
N GLY A 374 28.88 -1.02 22.08
CA GLY A 374 29.47 -2.37 22.10
C GLY A 374 28.55 -3.45 22.67
N ASN A 375 28.89 -4.71 22.44
CA ASN A 375 28.18 -5.91 22.92
C ASN A 375 26.68 -6.00 22.57
N TYR A 376 26.22 -5.25 21.58
CA TYR A 376 24.82 -5.20 21.16
C TYR A 376 24.23 -6.59 20.91
N ILE A 377 24.92 -7.44 20.16
CA ILE A 377 24.44 -8.78 19.83
C ILE A 377 24.25 -9.61 21.11
N GLN A 378 25.22 -9.57 22.03
CA GLN A 378 25.14 -10.30 23.29
C GLN A 378 23.93 -9.85 24.12
N GLN A 379 23.77 -8.53 24.29
CA GLN A 379 22.63 -7.96 25.04
C GLN A 379 21.29 -8.32 24.42
N GLN A 380 21.20 -8.33 23.09
CA GLN A 380 19.99 -8.75 22.40
C GLN A 380 19.72 -10.25 22.61
N VAL A 381 20.73 -11.13 22.49
CA VAL A 381 20.57 -12.57 22.76
C VAL A 381 20.02 -12.79 24.17
N GLU A 382 20.60 -12.14 25.18
CA GLU A 382 20.12 -12.24 26.56
C GLU A 382 18.68 -11.70 26.73
N THR A 383 18.38 -10.56 26.11
CA THR A 383 17.06 -9.92 26.18
C THR A 383 15.98 -10.79 25.54
N TRP A 384 16.22 -11.28 24.33
CA TRP A 384 15.28 -12.14 23.61
C TRP A 384 15.12 -13.50 24.27
N THR A 385 16.17 -14.03 24.89
CA THR A 385 16.07 -15.25 25.71
C THR A 385 15.14 -15.03 26.90
N LYS A 386 15.31 -13.93 27.66
CA LYS A 386 14.42 -13.59 28.77
C LYS A 386 12.97 -13.39 28.31
N GLN A 387 12.77 -12.71 27.17
CA GLN A 387 11.44 -12.50 26.60
C GLN A 387 10.78 -13.81 26.17
N TYR A 388 11.50 -14.67 25.47
CA TYR A 388 11.03 -16.00 25.07
C TYR A 388 10.57 -16.83 26.27
N ARG A 389 11.39 -16.90 27.34
CA ARG A 389 11.05 -17.60 28.58
C ARG A 389 9.79 -17.05 29.25
N ALA A 390 9.61 -15.73 29.24
CA ALA A 390 8.43 -15.10 29.84
C ALA A 390 7.12 -15.42 29.08
N VAL A 391 7.22 -15.66 27.78
CA VAL A 391 6.06 -15.95 26.91
C VAL A 391 5.97 -17.41 26.47
N GLU A 392 6.74 -18.29 27.11
CA GLU A 392 6.80 -19.70 26.75
C GLU A 392 5.44 -20.38 26.88
N THR A 393 5.01 -21.07 25.82
CA THR A 393 3.74 -21.83 25.79
C THR A 393 4.00 -23.34 25.80
N HIS A 394 5.05 -23.77 25.11
CA HIS A 394 5.58 -25.13 25.07
C HIS A 394 7.08 -25.07 24.75
N VAL A 395 7.77 -26.18 24.97
CA VAL A 395 9.22 -26.28 24.71
C VAL A 395 9.44 -26.52 23.22
N ILE A 396 10.19 -25.62 22.58
CA ILE A 396 10.66 -25.79 21.18
C ILE A 396 12.12 -26.26 21.21
N PRO A 397 12.43 -27.51 20.83
CA PRO A 397 13.79 -28.05 20.94
C PRO A 397 14.86 -27.23 20.21
N ALA A 398 14.53 -26.62 19.07
CA ALA A 398 15.45 -25.76 18.34
C ALA A 398 15.77 -24.45 19.08
N MET A 399 14.79 -23.86 19.77
CA MET A 399 15.02 -22.68 20.60
C MET A 399 15.95 -22.98 21.77
N GLU A 400 15.78 -24.14 22.42
CA GLU A 400 16.68 -24.57 23.51
C GLU A 400 18.14 -24.64 23.04
N ARG A 401 18.37 -25.28 21.88
CA ARG A 401 19.71 -25.37 21.29
C ARG A 401 20.27 -24.00 20.90
N LEU A 402 19.44 -23.10 20.38
CA LEU A 402 19.86 -21.73 20.01
C LEU A 402 20.23 -20.89 21.24
N ILE A 403 19.48 -21.02 22.34
CA ILE A 403 19.75 -20.32 23.60
C ILE A 403 21.11 -20.71 24.16
N GLU A 404 21.52 -21.97 24.02
CA GLU A 404 22.85 -22.44 24.41
C GLU A 404 23.93 -22.04 23.39
N TRP A 405 23.62 -22.11 22.09
CA TRP A 405 24.61 -21.93 21.02
C TRP A 405 24.99 -20.47 20.75
N LEU A 406 24.02 -19.54 20.72
CA LEU A 406 24.24 -18.14 20.37
C LEU A 406 25.26 -17.42 21.26
N PRO A 407 25.24 -17.57 22.61
CA PRO A 407 26.25 -16.95 23.47
C PRO A 407 27.67 -17.45 23.23
N LEU A 408 27.83 -18.67 22.72
CA LEU A 408 29.14 -19.31 22.49
C LEU A 408 29.76 -18.96 21.14
N HIS A 409 28.99 -18.37 20.21
CA HIS A 409 29.39 -18.10 18.83
C HIS A 409 29.27 -16.62 18.46
N LEU A 410 29.35 -15.73 19.46
CA LEU A 410 29.25 -14.29 19.24
C LEU A 410 30.32 -13.78 18.25
N PRO A 411 30.01 -12.77 17.41
CA PRO A 411 31.00 -12.14 16.54
C PRO A 411 32.16 -11.52 17.33
N ASP A 412 33.40 -11.76 16.88
CA ASP A 412 34.62 -11.21 17.51
C ASP A 412 34.71 -9.68 17.43
N SER A 413 34.10 -9.08 16.40
CA SER A 413 34.07 -7.62 16.22
C SER A 413 32.67 -7.16 15.85
N GLN A 414 32.25 -6.06 16.46
CA GLN A 414 30.95 -5.42 16.20
C GLN A 414 31.19 -3.95 15.91
N LYS A 415 30.55 -3.44 14.85
CA LYS A 415 30.47 -2.00 14.61
C LYS A 415 29.25 -1.44 15.30
N THR A 416 29.32 -0.21 15.79
CA THR A 416 28.17 0.47 16.38
C THR A 416 27.68 1.52 15.39
N THR A 417 26.50 1.29 14.82
CA THR A 417 25.79 2.22 13.94
C THR A 417 24.36 2.40 14.43
N VAL A 418 23.64 3.37 13.88
CA VAL A 418 22.17 3.36 14.00
C VAL A 418 21.68 2.08 13.33
N VAL A 419 20.85 1.32 14.03
CA VAL A 419 20.07 0.20 13.48
C VAL A 419 18.60 0.57 13.56
N HIS A 420 17.87 0.34 12.48
CA HIS A 420 16.44 0.53 12.39
C HIS A 420 15.68 -0.53 13.21
N GLY A 421 16.17 -1.77 13.24
CA GLY A 421 15.62 -2.89 14.03
C GLY A 421 14.43 -3.61 13.38
N ASP A 422 13.74 -2.96 12.44
CA ASP A 422 12.59 -3.49 11.69
C ASP A 422 12.65 -3.18 10.18
N PHE A 423 13.84 -3.15 9.57
CA PHE A 423 14.00 -2.64 8.21
C PHE A 423 13.44 -3.61 7.16
N ARG A 424 12.28 -3.26 6.59
CA ARG A 424 11.53 -4.08 5.62
C ARG A 424 10.95 -3.20 4.51
N LEU A 425 10.59 -3.84 3.41
CA LEU A 425 10.00 -3.19 2.24
C LEU A 425 8.70 -2.43 2.58
N ASP A 426 7.88 -2.97 3.48
CA ASP A 426 6.60 -2.36 3.92
C ASP A 426 6.79 -1.15 4.85
N ASN A 427 8.02 -0.86 5.26
CA ASN A 427 8.41 0.33 6.00
C ASN A 427 9.05 1.40 5.08
N LEU A 428 9.04 1.21 3.76
CA LEU A 428 9.61 2.14 2.79
C LEU A 428 8.52 2.79 1.93
N VAL A 429 8.62 4.10 1.78
CA VAL A 429 7.82 4.88 0.84
C VAL A 429 8.67 5.10 -0.41
N PHE A 430 8.25 4.55 -1.54
CA PHE A 430 8.90 4.70 -2.83
C PHE A 430 8.29 5.84 -3.65
N HIS A 431 9.10 6.48 -4.46
CA HIS A 431 8.64 7.46 -5.43
C HIS A 431 7.69 6.79 -6.45
N PRO A 432 6.58 7.43 -6.86
CA PRO A 432 5.61 6.84 -7.77
C PRO A 432 6.19 6.31 -9.08
N ASP A 433 7.04 7.10 -9.73
CA ASP A 433 7.56 6.79 -11.07
C ASP A 433 9.03 6.36 -11.11
N ARG A 434 9.73 6.36 -9.95
CA ARG A 434 11.19 6.17 -9.90
C ARG A 434 11.54 5.13 -8.84
N PRO A 435 12.56 4.28 -9.06
CA PRO A 435 13.04 3.33 -8.07
C PRO A 435 13.88 4.06 -7.01
N GLU A 436 13.25 4.96 -6.26
CA GLU A 436 13.86 5.80 -5.23
C GLU A 436 13.01 5.72 -3.95
N VAL A 437 13.66 5.58 -2.81
CA VAL A 437 13.00 5.61 -1.50
C VAL A 437 12.93 7.05 -1.03
N LEU A 438 11.72 7.56 -0.88
CA LEU A 438 11.42 8.90 -0.35
C LEU A 438 11.53 8.96 1.17
N ALA A 439 11.09 7.90 1.86
CA ALA A 439 11.07 7.87 3.31
C ALA A 439 11.16 6.45 3.88
N VAL A 440 11.94 6.30 4.96
CA VAL A 440 11.95 5.13 5.84
C VAL A 440 11.06 5.42 7.04
N LEU A 441 10.08 4.55 7.27
CA LEU A 441 9.12 4.58 8.38
C LEU A 441 9.47 3.51 9.42
N GLY A 442 8.83 3.53 10.59
CA GLY A 442 8.90 2.40 11.53
C GLY A 442 10.02 2.44 12.58
N TRP A 443 10.55 3.61 12.90
CA TRP A 443 11.69 3.83 13.80
C TRP A 443 11.46 3.54 15.30
N LYS A 444 10.33 2.92 15.69
CA LYS A 444 10.01 2.63 17.10
C LYS A 444 11.04 1.71 17.78
N LEU A 445 11.67 0.81 17.01
CA LEU A 445 12.65 -0.18 17.47
C LEU A 445 14.10 0.26 17.26
N SER A 446 14.33 1.50 16.79
CA SER A 446 15.68 1.95 16.46
C SER A 446 16.57 2.08 17.69
N THR A 447 17.82 1.67 17.56
CA THR A 447 18.84 1.71 18.62
C THR A 447 20.24 1.84 18.00
N LEU A 448 21.28 1.87 18.83
CA LEU A 448 22.65 1.61 18.39
C LEU A 448 22.93 0.11 18.40
N GLY A 449 23.56 -0.40 17.35
CA GLY A 449 23.85 -1.83 17.22
C GLY A 449 24.71 -2.19 16.01
N ASP A 450 24.85 -3.49 15.79
CA ASP A 450 25.60 -4.02 14.65
C ASP A 450 24.76 -3.94 13.37
N PRO A 451 25.22 -3.23 12.32
CA PRO A 451 24.48 -3.05 11.07
C PRO A 451 24.17 -4.36 10.34
N ILE A 452 24.98 -5.42 10.53
CA ILE A 452 24.75 -6.71 9.88
C ILE A 452 23.47 -7.38 10.43
N SER A 453 23.10 -7.08 11.68
CA SER A 453 21.84 -7.58 12.24
C SER A 453 20.62 -7.08 11.47
N ASP A 454 20.62 -5.82 11.03
CA ASP A 454 19.55 -5.25 10.22
C ASP A 454 19.53 -5.82 8.80
N LEU A 455 20.71 -6.01 8.20
CA LEU A 455 20.82 -6.67 6.90
C LEU A 455 20.28 -8.11 6.94
N ALA A 456 20.63 -8.88 7.97
CA ALA A 456 20.13 -10.24 8.16
C ALA A 456 18.61 -10.26 8.38
N ASN A 457 18.06 -9.34 9.20
CA ASN A 457 16.62 -9.22 9.37
C ASN A 457 15.90 -8.95 8.05
N ASN A 458 16.47 -8.07 7.22
CA ASN A 458 15.92 -7.75 5.90
C ASN A 458 15.97 -8.96 4.95
N CYS A 459 17.03 -9.77 5.00
CA CYS A 459 17.18 -10.98 4.20
C CYS A 459 16.31 -12.17 4.65
N MET A 460 15.70 -12.14 5.85
CA MET A 460 14.86 -13.25 6.34
C MET A 460 13.76 -13.65 5.35
N ALA A 461 13.20 -12.66 4.65
CA ALA A 461 12.07 -12.86 3.77
C ALA A 461 12.38 -13.83 2.60
N TYR A 462 13.65 -13.94 2.18
CA TYR A 462 14.06 -14.91 1.15
C TYR A 462 13.87 -16.37 1.55
N PHE A 463 13.89 -16.67 2.85
CA PHE A 463 13.83 -18.03 3.37
C PHE A 463 12.47 -18.39 3.98
N LEU A 464 11.54 -17.44 4.03
CA LEU A 464 10.17 -17.66 4.50
C LEU A 464 9.24 -18.06 3.34
N PRO A 465 8.18 -18.86 3.58
CA PRO A 465 7.17 -19.18 2.57
C PRO A 465 6.40 -17.93 2.07
N PRO A 466 5.94 -17.89 0.80
CA PRO A 466 5.16 -16.76 0.26
C PRO A 466 3.89 -16.38 1.03
N HIS A 467 3.26 -17.37 1.67
CA HIS A 467 2.03 -17.20 2.44
C HIS A 467 2.29 -17.18 3.96
N PHE A 468 3.53 -17.03 4.40
CA PHE A 468 3.86 -16.97 5.82
C PHE A 468 3.27 -15.70 6.46
N ASN A 469 2.61 -15.86 7.61
CA ASN A 469 1.98 -14.78 8.36
C ASN A 469 2.77 -14.63 9.68
N PRO A 470 3.27 -13.43 10.04
CA PRO A 470 2.95 -12.11 9.50
C PRO A 470 3.83 -11.63 8.34
N LEU A 471 4.89 -12.35 7.98
CA LEU A 471 5.89 -11.90 7.00
C LEU A 471 5.83 -12.75 5.72
N ARG A 472 5.30 -12.20 4.63
CA ARG A 472 5.36 -12.88 3.32
C ARG A 472 6.82 -13.09 2.92
N GLY A 473 7.13 -14.27 2.40
CA GLY A 473 8.47 -14.63 1.97
C GLY A 473 8.62 -14.92 0.46
N LEU A 474 9.80 -15.38 0.06
CA LEU A 474 10.14 -15.73 -1.34
C LEU A 474 10.70 -17.15 -1.47
N LYS A 475 10.57 -17.99 -0.44
CA LYS A 475 11.09 -19.35 -0.48
C LYS A 475 10.47 -20.12 -1.65
N ASN A 476 11.32 -20.75 -2.44
CA ASN A 476 10.97 -21.51 -3.64
C ASN A 476 10.38 -20.68 -4.80
N CYS A 477 10.44 -19.35 -4.75
CA CYS A 477 10.13 -18.51 -5.91
C CYS A 477 11.31 -18.51 -6.89
N ASP A 478 11.01 -18.47 -8.19
CA ASP A 478 12.03 -18.26 -9.22
C ASP A 478 12.44 -16.77 -9.25
N LEU A 479 13.44 -16.43 -8.44
CA LEU A 479 13.95 -15.06 -8.30
C LEU A 479 14.47 -14.49 -9.63
N GLY A 480 15.05 -15.34 -10.48
CA GLY A 480 15.59 -14.97 -11.79
C GLY A 480 14.48 -14.52 -12.74
N CYS A 481 13.43 -15.34 -12.88
CA CYS A 481 12.24 -14.98 -13.67
C CYS A 481 11.52 -13.76 -13.09
N LEU A 482 11.50 -13.62 -11.76
CA LEU A 482 10.93 -12.45 -11.11
C LEU A 482 11.78 -11.19 -11.26
N GLY A 483 13.07 -11.28 -11.59
CA GLY A 483 13.98 -10.12 -11.57
C GLY A 483 14.25 -9.58 -10.16
N VAL A 484 14.05 -10.41 -9.13
CA VAL A 484 14.39 -10.11 -7.73
C VAL A 484 15.81 -10.62 -7.47
N PRO A 485 16.72 -9.83 -6.85
CA PRO A 485 18.06 -10.30 -6.57
C PRO A 485 18.07 -11.44 -5.56
N THR A 486 19.03 -12.35 -5.67
CA THR A 486 19.25 -13.39 -4.63
C THR A 486 19.68 -12.75 -3.30
N PRO A 487 19.54 -13.43 -2.14
CA PRO A 487 20.02 -12.88 -0.88
C PRO A 487 21.52 -12.54 -0.91
N GLU A 488 22.33 -13.32 -1.63
CA GLU A 488 23.76 -13.05 -1.82
C GLU A 488 23.97 -11.79 -2.67
N GLU A 489 23.28 -11.66 -3.81
CA GLU A 489 23.36 -10.47 -4.66
C GLU A 489 22.93 -9.20 -3.89
N TYR A 490 21.83 -9.28 -3.14
CA TYR A 490 21.33 -8.17 -2.35
C TYR A 490 22.31 -7.77 -1.22
N SER A 491 22.85 -8.76 -0.51
CA SER A 491 23.89 -8.50 0.50
C SER A 491 25.14 -7.85 -0.10
N GLN A 492 25.53 -8.26 -1.31
CA GLN A 492 26.65 -7.69 -2.04
C GLN A 492 26.38 -6.25 -2.48
N MET A 493 25.16 -5.93 -2.92
CA MET A 493 24.75 -4.54 -3.22
C MET A 493 24.93 -3.65 -1.99
N TYR A 494 24.43 -4.08 -0.83
CA TYR A 494 24.60 -3.35 0.43
C TYR A 494 26.08 -3.19 0.81
N CYS A 495 26.87 -4.27 0.76
CA CYS A 495 28.29 -4.25 1.12
C CYS A 495 29.09 -3.31 0.20
N SER A 496 28.76 -3.31 -1.09
CA SER A 496 29.39 -2.45 -2.10
C SER A 496 29.11 -0.96 -1.82
N HIS A 497 27.88 -0.59 -1.48
CA HIS A 497 27.54 0.79 -1.09
C HIS A 497 28.25 1.25 0.19
N ARG A 498 28.53 0.32 1.09
CA ARG A 498 29.24 0.56 2.36
C ARG A 498 30.77 0.53 2.22
N ALA A 499 31.29 0.09 1.08
CA ALA A 499 32.70 -0.25 0.88
C ALA A 499 33.23 -1.19 1.98
N VAL A 500 32.45 -2.21 2.33
CA VAL A 500 32.84 -3.26 3.29
C VAL A 500 32.78 -4.63 2.64
N GLU A 501 33.54 -5.58 3.17
CA GLU A 501 33.45 -6.98 2.76
C GLU A 501 32.21 -7.66 3.34
N HIS A 502 31.76 -8.73 2.67
CA HIS A 502 30.67 -9.55 3.15
C HIS A 502 31.07 -10.22 4.49
N PRO A 503 30.20 -10.21 5.52
CA PRO A 503 30.54 -10.76 6.82
C PRO A 503 30.82 -12.26 6.74
N GLU A 504 31.97 -12.69 7.25
CA GLU A 504 32.31 -14.12 7.24
C GLU A 504 31.28 -14.95 8.01
N ASN A 505 30.84 -14.45 9.16
CA ASN A 505 29.86 -15.04 10.08
C ASN A 505 28.40 -14.77 9.71
N TRP A 506 28.10 -14.66 8.41
CA TRP A 506 26.75 -14.40 7.92
C TRP A 506 25.68 -15.36 8.48
N ASN A 507 25.97 -16.66 8.57
CA ASN A 507 24.98 -17.63 9.07
C ASN A 507 24.67 -17.42 10.55
N PHE A 508 25.61 -16.92 11.37
CA PHE A 508 25.31 -16.52 12.75
C PHE A 508 24.23 -15.42 12.78
N TYR A 509 24.38 -14.36 11.96
CA TYR A 509 23.41 -13.27 11.96
C TYR A 509 22.03 -13.71 11.44
N MET A 510 21.99 -14.61 10.45
CA MET A 510 20.72 -15.22 9.99
C MET A 510 20.07 -16.07 11.09
N ALA A 511 20.85 -16.91 11.78
CA ALA A 511 20.36 -17.69 12.92
C ALA A 511 19.80 -16.80 14.04
N PHE A 512 20.51 -15.72 14.37
CA PHE A 512 20.10 -14.73 15.34
C PHE A 512 18.82 -13.98 14.91
N ALA A 513 18.69 -13.60 13.64
CA ALA A 513 17.49 -12.94 13.11
C ALA A 513 16.25 -13.85 13.22
N PHE A 514 16.37 -15.12 12.81
CA PHE A 514 15.27 -16.08 12.95
C PHE A 514 14.97 -16.45 14.41
N PHE A 515 15.97 -16.53 15.28
CA PHE A 515 15.76 -16.70 16.73
C PHE A 515 14.86 -15.59 17.31
N ARG A 516 15.12 -14.33 16.94
CA ARG A 516 14.28 -13.19 17.35
C ARG A 516 12.86 -13.31 16.81
N LEU A 517 12.70 -13.71 15.55
CA LEU A 517 11.39 -13.91 14.93
C LEU A 517 10.60 -15.04 15.61
N ALA A 518 11.23 -16.18 15.91
CA ALA A 518 10.60 -17.29 16.63
C ALA A 518 10.11 -16.87 18.03
N ALA A 519 10.93 -16.13 18.78
CA ALA A 519 10.54 -15.59 20.09
C ALA A 519 9.34 -14.63 19.99
N MET A 520 9.30 -13.79 18.95
CA MET A 520 8.18 -12.88 18.69
C MET A 520 6.88 -13.64 18.35
N LEU A 521 6.96 -14.65 17.48
CA LEU A 521 5.82 -15.48 17.07
C LEU A 521 5.22 -16.26 18.25
N GLN A 522 6.07 -16.74 19.17
CA GLN A 522 5.62 -17.38 20.40
C GLN A 522 4.88 -16.40 21.32
N GLY A 523 5.35 -15.16 21.44
CA GLY A 523 4.68 -14.10 22.18
C GLY A 523 3.31 -13.70 21.60
N LEU A 524 3.21 -13.65 20.26
CA LEU A 524 1.94 -13.44 19.56
C LEU A 524 0.97 -14.59 19.81
N HIS A 525 1.45 -15.83 19.76
CA HIS A 525 0.64 -17.02 20.00
C HIS A 525 0.07 -17.02 21.43
N ARG A 526 0.91 -16.74 22.44
CA ARG A 526 0.46 -16.58 23.83
C ARG A 526 -0.58 -15.48 24.01
N SER A 527 -0.41 -14.36 23.30
CA SER A 527 -1.36 -13.24 23.36
C SER A 527 -2.72 -13.62 22.76
N SER A 528 -2.72 -14.39 21.66
CA SER A 528 -3.91 -14.96 21.03
C SER A 528 -4.65 -15.90 22.00
N LEU A 529 -3.93 -16.82 22.66
CA LEU A 529 -4.49 -17.71 23.69
C LEU A 529 -5.13 -16.95 24.87
N ALA A 530 -4.57 -15.79 25.23
CA ALA A 530 -5.08 -14.94 26.30
C ALA A 530 -6.27 -14.05 25.87
N GLY A 531 -6.77 -14.17 24.63
CA GLY A 531 -7.85 -13.35 24.10
C GLY A 531 -7.49 -11.87 23.95
N ARG A 532 -6.19 -11.53 23.93
CA ARG A 532 -5.74 -10.15 23.71
C ARG A 532 -5.68 -9.87 22.21
N PRO A 533 -6.21 -8.73 21.73
CA PRO A 533 -6.11 -8.38 20.32
C PRO A 533 -4.64 -8.11 19.95
N ALA A 534 -4.01 -9.06 19.26
CA ALA A 534 -2.71 -8.89 18.63
C ALA A 534 -2.88 -8.85 17.10
N PRO A 535 -2.15 -7.98 16.37
CA PRO A 535 -2.21 -7.96 14.92
C PRO A 535 -1.57 -9.23 14.36
N GLY A 536 -2.41 -10.13 13.84
CA GLY A 536 -1.99 -11.40 13.24
C GLY A 536 -2.18 -12.58 14.19
N GLU A 537 -2.83 -13.63 13.70
CA GLU A 537 -2.81 -14.94 14.36
C GLU A 537 -1.50 -15.64 13.98
N SER A 538 -0.75 -16.08 14.99
CA SER A 538 0.36 -17.00 14.81
C SER A 538 -0.01 -18.36 15.39
N SER A 539 0.33 -19.40 14.64
CA SER A 539 0.23 -20.77 15.11
C SER A 539 1.50 -21.15 15.89
N PRO A 540 1.43 -22.15 16.79
CA PRO A 540 2.64 -22.67 17.43
C PRO A 540 3.61 -23.25 16.37
N GLN A 541 3.07 -23.80 15.28
CA GLN A 541 3.87 -24.34 14.17
C GLN A 541 4.72 -23.27 13.48
N ASP A 542 4.28 -22.01 13.43
CA ASP A 542 5.06 -20.92 12.83
C ASP A 542 6.33 -20.63 13.64
N ALA A 543 6.22 -20.66 14.98
CA ALA A 543 7.37 -20.45 15.86
C ALA A 543 8.36 -21.62 15.78
N GLU A 544 7.86 -22.87 15.75
CA GLU A 544 8.68 -24.07 15.57
C GLU A 544 9.43 -24.05 14.23
N PHE A 545 8.71 -23.80 13.12
CA PHE A 545 9.30 -23.73 11.78
C PHE A 545 10.44 -22.70 11.71
N VAL A 546 10.23 -21.50 12.25
CA VAL A 546 11.25 -20.45 12.24
C VAL A 546 12.43 -20.80 13.15
N ALA A 547 12.18 -21.44 14.30
CA ALA A 547 13.25 -21.89 15.19
C ALA A 547 14.10 -23.00 14.56
N ASP A 548 13.49 -23.95 13.84
CA ASP A 548 14.23 -24.97 13.10
C ASP A 548 15.08 -24.35 11.98
N LEU A 549 14.53 -23.38 11.25
CA LEU A 549 15.29 -22.63 10.24
C LEU A 549 16.47 -21.87 10.87
N ALA A 550 16.28 -21.23 12.02
CA ALA A 550 17.37 -20.60 12.77
C ALA A 550 18.47 -21.61 13.12
N TRP A 551 18.09 -22.80 13.58
CA TRP A 551 19.02 -23.87 13.93
C TRP A 551 19.78 -24.42 12.71
N GLU A 552 19.14 -24.53 11.55
CA GLU A 552 19.83 -24.91 10.30
C GLU A 552 20.97 -23.94 9.95
N PHE A 553 20.76 -22.63 10.14
CA PHE A 553 21.81 -21.63 9.95
C PHE A 553 22.91 -21.74 11.01
N ALA A 554 22.55 -21.96 12.27
CA ALA A 554 23.52 -22.17 13.35
C ALA A 554 24.43 -23.39 13.09
N ILE A 555 23.87 -24.50 12.58
CA ILE A 555 24.65 -25.68 12.20
C ILE A 555 25.64 -25.36 11.08
N LYS A 556 25.20 -24.65 10.02
CA LYS A 556 26.08 -24.25 8.91
C LYS A 556 27.25 -23.38 9.39
N GLU A 557 27.00 -22.49 10.34
CA GLU A 557 28.04 -21.69 10.99
C GLU A 557 29.03 -22.57 11.77
N GLY A 558 28.51 -23.51 12.57
CA GLY A 558 29.33 -24.45 13.35
C GLY A 558 30.27 -25.28 12.48
N PHE A 559 29.79 -25.77 11.33
CA PHE A 559 30.64 -26.47 10.35
C PHE A 559 31.75 -25.56 9.80
N ARG A 560 31.45 -24.30 9.47
CA ARG A 560 32.48 -23.35 9.01
C ARG A 560 33.57 -23.13 10.06
N VAL A 561 33.18 -22.98 11.34
CA VAL A 561 34.14 -22.78 12.44
C VAL A 561 35.01 -24.03 12.62
N PHE A 562 34.40 -25.22 12.56
CA PHE A 562 35.11 -26.50 12.65
C PHE A 562 36.16 -26.66 11.53
N ASP A 563 35.79 -26.36 10.29
CA ASP A 563 36.70 -26.48 9.12
C ASP A 563 37.88 -25.50 9.16
N ARG A 564 37.76 -24.39 9.92
CA ARG A 564 38.81 -23.38 10.10
C ARG A 564 39.78 -23.71 11.24
N LEU A 565 39.45 -24.66 12.12
CA LEU A 565 40.38 -25.09 13.16
C LEU A 565 41.58 -25.80 12.50
N PRO A 566 42.83 -25.42 12.82
CA PRO A 566 43.98 -26.16 12.33
C PRO A 566 43.83 -27.61 12.78
N THR A 567 44.02 -28.55 11.85
CA THR A 567 44.09 -29.98 12.16
C THR A 567 45.30 -30.18 13.07
N THR A 568 45.10 -30.03 14.38
CA THR A 568 46.09 -30.39 15.37
C THR A 568 46.46 -31.83 15.07
N LYS A 569 47.73 -32.05 14.71
CA LYS A 569 48.34 -33.38 14.52
C LYS A 569 47.75 -34.30 15.57
N LEU A 570 46.94 -35.26 15.12
CA LEU A 570 46.61 -36.45 15.89
C LEU A 570 47.94 -36.97 16.43
N LEU A 571 48.17 -36.79 17.73
CA LEU A 571 49.25 -37.43 18.44
C LEU A 571 49.06 -38.92 18.20
N ALA A 572 49.88 -39.46 17.31
CA ALA A 572 49.99 -40.88 17.07
C ALA A 572 50.36 -41.51 18.41
N ARG A 573 49.36 -42.08 19.11
CA ARG A 573 49.63 -43.10 20.12
C ARG A 573 50.16 -44.30 19.35
N PRO A 574 51.40 -44.76 19.60
CA PRO A 574 51.84 -46.01 19.04
C PRO A 574 51.01 -47.11 19.70
N TYR A 575 50.45 -47.99 18.87
CA TYR A 575 49.91 -49.27 19.30
C TYR A 575 50.97 -49.99 20.16
N SER A 576 50.65 -50.27 21.42
CA SER A 576 51.29 -51.35 22.16
C SER A 576 50.30 -52.50 22.30
N THR A 577 50.47 -53.49 21.45
CA THR A 577 50.06 -54.87 21.74
C THR A 577 50.88 -55.38 22.93
N TRP A 578 50.24 -56.13 23.83
CA TRP A 578 50.62 -57.48 24.32
C TRP A 578 50.11 -57.76 25.74
N ALA A 579 49.57 -58.99 25.86
CA ALA A 579 49.18 -59.80 27.02
C ALA A 579 47.85 -59.48 27.72
#